data_AF-A0A957LVH0-F1
#
_entry.id   AF-A0A957LVH0-F1
#
_cell.length_a   1.000
_cell.length_b   1.000
_cell.length_c   1.000
_cell.angle_alpha   90.00
_cell.angle_beta   90.00
_cell.angle_gamma   90.00
#
_symmetry.space_group_name_H-M   'P 1'
#
loop_
_entity.id
_entity.type
_entity.pdbx_description
1 polymer ?
#
loop_
_entity_poly.entity_id
_entity_poly.type
_entity_poly.pdbx_seq_one_letter_code
_entity_poly.pdbx_strand_id
1 'polypeptide(L)'
;MHIRDYQTWLEEWDRVRTWDKILPSHTLLHAMEELGEVSKLVQMLEGYREADPADQDAWRQELALELSDLQVMLFKLAYLCGIDMESAMQAGQAKADARFPDPAAGPAAQAAYRQRFRRYLDEADLGLE
;
A
#
# COMPACT_ATOMS: atom_id res chain seq x y z
N MET A 1 18.55 -0.62 -3.13
CA MET A 1 18.53 -1.97 -2.51
C MET A 1 17.59 -2.83 -3.35
N HIS A 2 17.96 -4.07 -3.67
CA HIS A 2 17.02 -5.00 -4.32
C HIS A 2 16.02 -5.53 -3.28
N ILE A 3 14.83 -5.99 -3.72
CA ILE A 3 13.74 -6.37 -2.81
C ILE A 3 14.17 -7.48 -1.86
N ARG A 4 14.87 -8.49 -2.39
CA ARG A 4 15.42 -9.60 -1.61
C ARG A 4 16.43 -9.11 -0.57
N ASP A 5 17.34 -8.22 -0.95
CA ASP A 5 18.37 -7.70 -0.05
C ASP A 5 17.75 -6.99 1.17
N TYR A 6 16.69 -6.21 0.95
CA TYR A 6 15.96 -5.55 2.04
C TYR A 6 15.29 -6.56 2.96
N GLN A 7 14.62 -7.56 2.38
CA GLN A 7 13.96 -8.61 3.14
C GLN A 7 14.97 -9.38 4.02
N THR A 8 16.14 -9.75 3.46
CA THR A 8 17.21 -10.43 4.20
C THR A 8 17.75 -9.57 5.34
N TRP A 9 18.05 -8.29 5.06
CA TRP A 9 18.48 -7.36 6.11
C TRP A 9 17.46 -7.25 7.25
N LEU A 10 16.16 -7.15 6.92
CA LEU A 10 15.10 -7.07 7.90
C LEU A 10 15.03 -8.34 8.76
N GLU A 11 15.08 -9.51 8.13
CA GLU A 11 15.04 -10.80 8.83
C GLU A 11 16.21 -10.95 9.82
N GLU A 12 17.43 -10.57 9.41
CA GLU A 12 18.61 -10.58 10.27
C GLU A 12 18.48 -9.59 11.43
N TRP A 13 18.01 -8.38 11.15
CA TRP A 13 17.78 -7.34 12.14
C TRP A 13 16.71 -7.74 13.16
N ASP A 14 15.66 -8.43 12.72
CA ASP A 14 14.55 -8.88 13.57
C ASP A 14 14.95 -10.10 14.44
N ARG A 15 15.73 -11.04 13.89
CA ARG A 15 16.25 -12.22 14.60
C ARG A 15 17.14 -11.88 15.78
N VAL A 16 18.07 -10.92 15.63
CA VAL A 16 18.93 -10.51 16.75
C VAL A 16 18.14 -9.88 17.91
N ARG A 17 16.89 -9.46 17.64
CA ARG A 17 15.94 -8.93 18.62
C ARG A 17 14.96 -9.99 19.13
N THR A 18 15.06 -11.23 18.66
CA THR A 18 14.17 -12.36 18.98
C THR A 18 12.71 -12.15 18.54
N TRP A 19 12.47 -11.15 17.69
CA TRP A 19 11.15 -10.80 17.22
C TRP A 19 10.67 -11.73 16.09
N ASP A 20 11.56 -12.59 15.59
CA ASP A 20 11.27 -13.64 14.62
C ASP A 20 10.40 -14.76 15.21
N LYS A 21 10.24 -14.75 16.54
CA LYS A 21 9.37 -15.67 17.30
C LYS A 21 7.92 -15.17 17.41
N ILE A 22 7.63 -13.96 16.93
CA ILE A 22 6.27 -13.42 16.89
C ILE A 22 5.45 -14.19 15.84
N LEU A 23 4.20 -14.50 16.19
CA LEU A 23 3.31 -15.25 15.31
C LEU A 23 2.96 -14.45 14.05
N PRO A 24 2.84 -15.10 12.88
CA PRO A 24 2.37 -14.45 11.65
C PRO A 24 1.05 -13.70 11.83
N SER A 25 0.14 -14.21 12.66
CA SER A 25 -1.14 -13.55 12.96
C SER A 25 -0.98 -12.22 13.70
N HIS A 26 0.02 -12.09 14.58
CA HIS A 26 0.31 -10.83 15.26
C HIS A 26 1.01 -9.84 14.33
N THR A 27 1.93 -10.31 13.49
CA THR A 27 2.51 -9.46 12.43
C THR A 27 1.45 -8.97 11.45
N LEU A 28 0.49 -9.82 11.08
CA LEU A 28 -0.63 -9.40 10.25
C LEU A 28 -1.51 -8.35 10.94
N LEU A 29 -1.78 -8.49 12.23
CA LEU A 29 -2.48 -7.48 13.02
C LEU A 29 -1.75 -6.14 12.99
N HIS A 30 -0.42 -6.14 13.21
CA HIS A 30 0.36 -4.90 13.13
C HIS A 30 0.33 -4.29 11.73
N ALA A 31 0.42 -5.10 10.67
CA ALA A 31 0.25 -4.59 9.31
C ALA A 31 -1.11 -3.91 9.08
N MET A 32 -2.17 -4.36 9.75
CA MET A 32 -3.47 -3.70 9.70
C MET A 32 -3.48 -2.37 10.46
N GLU A 33 -2.73 -2.25 11.55
CA GLU A 33 -2.55 -1.00 12.29
C GLU A 33 -1.80 0.03 11.44
N GLU A 34 -0.67 -0.35 10.82
CA GLU A 34 0.08 0.55 9.93
C GLU A 34 -0.73 0.97 8.69
N LEU A 35 -1.52 0.04 8.13
CA LEU A 35 -2.47 0.38 7.06
C LEU A 35 -3.53 1.39 7.53
N GLY A 36 -3.89 1.36 8.82
CA GLY A 36 -4.77 2.34 9.45
C GLY A 36 -4.18 3.75 9.47
N GLU A 37 -2.89 3.89 9.81
CA GLU A 37 -2.18 5.18 9.78
C GLU A 37 -2.01 5.70 8.35
N VAL A 38 -1.66 4.83 7.39
CA VAL A 38 -1.68 5.19 5.95
C VAL A 38 -3.07 5.69 5.53
N SER A 39 -4.12 4.98 5.94
CA SER A 39 -5.50 5.36 5.62
C SER A 39 -5.89 6.72 6.19
N LYS A 40 -5.47 7.02 7.43
CA LYS A 40 -5.68 8.32 8.08
C LYS A 40 -5.03 9.44 7.28
N LEU A 41 -3.79 9.28 6.82
CA LEU A 41 -3.09 10.29 6.03
C LEU A 41 -3.73 10.50 4.65
N VAL A 42 -4.16 9.42 3.98
CA VAL A 42 -4.90 9.54 2.70
C VAL A 42 -6.22 10.29 2.90
N GLN A 43 -6.95 10.00 3.98
CA GLN A 43 -8.18 10.72 4.33
C GLN A 43 -7.95 12.22 4.59
N MET A 44 -6.79 12.60 5.14
CA MET A 44 -6.42 14.02 5.29
C MET A 44 -6.16 14.67 3.93
N LEU A 45 -5.46 13.98 3.03
CA LEU A 45 -5.21 14.47 1.65
C LEU A 45 -6.51 14.73 0.89
N GLU A 46 -7.50 13.87 1.06
CA GLU A 46 -8.79 13.94 0.38
C GLU A 46 -9.79 14.90 1.06
N GLY A 47 -9.41 15.53 2.17
CA GLY A 47 -10.26 16.47 2.91
C GLY A 47 -11.36 15.82 3.75
N TYR A 48 -11.34 14.49 3.91
CA TYR A 48 -12.25 13.80 4.83
C TYR A 48 -11.86 14.04 6.31
N ARG A 49 -10.57 14.23 6.58
CA ARG A 49 -10.01 14.64 7.87
C ARG A 49 -9.32 15.99 7.75
N GLU A 50 -9.27 16.74 8.85
CA GLU A 50 -8.47 17.97 8.91
C GLU A 50 -7.00 17.65 8.65
N ALA A 51 -6.35 18.47 7.82
CA ALA A 51 -4.95 18.33 7.51
C ALA A 51 -4.10 18.74 8.72
N ASP A 52 -3.34 17.81 9.25
CA ASP A 52 -2.31 18.03 10.25
C ASP A 52 -1.15 17.08 9.94
N PRO A 53 0.04 17.59 9.53
CA PRO A 53 0.39 19.00 9.35
C PRO A 53 -0.28 19.66 8.14
N ALA A 54 -0.50 20.98 8.20
CA ALA A 54 -1.02 21.77 7.07
C ALA A 54 -0.02 21.88 5.89
N ASP A 55 1.25 21.52 6.12
CA ASP A 55 2.30 21.51 5.11
C ASP A 55 2.29 20.20 4.31
N GLN A 56 2.12 20.32 2.98
CA GLN A 56 2.07 19.17 2.08
C GLN A 56 3.38 18.35 2.06
N ASP A 57 4.53 18.99 2.24
CA ASP A 57 5.80 18.27 2.24
C ASP A 57 5.99 17.46 3.52
N ALA A 58 5.55 18.00 4.66
CA ALA A 58 5.52 17.28 5.93
C ALA A 58 4.55 16.08 5.87
N TRP A 59 3.35 16.27 5.32
CA TRP A 59 2.40 15.18 5.09
C TRP A 59 2.98 14.07 4.19
N ARG A 60 3.67 14.42 3.09
CA ARG A 60 4.31 13.43 2.21
C ARG A 60 5.40 12.64 2.92
N GLN A 61 6.17 13.30 3.79
CA GLN A 61 7.21 12.64 4.58
C GLN A 61 6.60 11.65 5.57
N GLU A 62 5.54 12.05 6.27
CA GLU A 62 4.81 11.17 7.20
C GLU A 62 4.22 9.98 6.45
N LEU A 63 3.55 10.20 5.32
CA LEU A 63 3.01 9.12 4.50
C LEU A 63 4.10 8.15 4.03
N ALA A 64 5.29 8.66 3.68
CA ALA A 64 6.40 7.81 3.29
C ALA A 64 6.89 6.92 4.44
N LEU A 65 6.85 7.40 5.69
CA LEU A 65 7.18 6.61 6.88
C LEU A 65 6.12 5.55 7.15
N GLU A 66 4.84 5.90 7.15
CA GLU A 66 3.76 4.94 7.40
C GLU A 66 3.68 3.85 6.30
N LEU A 67 3.92 4.22 5.04
CA LEU A 67 4.07 3.24 3.95
C LEU A 67 5.28 2.32 4.16
N SER A 68 6.37 2.85 4.71
CA SER A 68 7.55 2.06 5.05
C SER A 68 7.24 1.09 6.19
N ASP A 69 6.56 1.52 7.24
CA ASP A 69 6.23 0.68 8.40
C ASP A 69 5.28 -0.46 8.01
N LEU A 70 4.27 -0.17 7.19
CA LEU A 70 3.43 -1.20 6.56
C LEU A 70 4.27 -2.19 5.74
N GLN A 71 5.19 -1.69 4.91
CA GLN A 71 6.04 -2.54 4.08
C GLN A 71 6.99 -3.42 4.90
N VAL A 72 7.51 -2.94 6.02
CA VAL A 72 8.30 -3.73 6.98
C VAL A 72 7.46 -4.87 7.53
N MET A 73 6.21 -4.62 7.93
CA MET A 73 5.33 -5.69 8.44
C MET A 73 5.01 -6.73 7.36
N LEU A 74 4.83 -6.32 6.10
CA LEU A 74 4.61 -7.25 4.98
C LEU A 74 5.86 -8.10 4.68
N PHE A 75 7.06 -7.53 4.69
CA PHE A 75 8.30 -8.30 4.55
C PHE A 75 8.50 -9.26 5.72
N LYS A 76 8.15 -8.82 6.93
CA LYS A 76 8.19 -9.66 8.12
C LYS A 76 7.28 -10.87 7.99
N LEU A 77 6.02 -10.63 7.64
CA LEU A 77 5.06 -11.69 7.39
C LEU A 77 5.57 -12.66 6.31
N ALA A 78 6.13 -12.13 5.23
CA ALA A 78 6.68 -12.94 4.16
C ALA A 78 7.81 -13.86 4.62
N TYR A 79 8.83 -13.37 5.34
CA TYR A 79 9.91 -14.25 5.78
C TYR A 79 9.45 -15.23 6.87
N LEU A 80 8.53 -14.85 7.76
CA LEU A 80 7.92 -15.77 8.73
C LEU A 80 7.16 -16.93 8.05
N CYS A 81 6.65 -16.69 6.84
CA CYS A 81 6.00 -17.69 6.00
C CYS A 81 6.94 -18.35 4.97
N GLY A 82 8.24 -18.05 4.97
CA GLY A 82 9.20 -18.61 4.01
C GLY A 82 9.00 -18.14 2.56
N ILE A 83 8.50 -16.91 2.36
CA ILE A 83 8.22 -16.32 1.06
C ILE A 83 9.33 -15.34 0.67
N ASP A 84 9.97 -15.57 -0.47
CA ASP A 84 10.87 -14.60 -1.12
C ASP A 84 10.05 -13.58 -1.91
N MET A 85 10.02 -12.33 -1.45
CA MET A 85 9.14 -11.31 -2.02
C MET A 85 9.55 -10.89 -3.42
N GLU A 86 10.84 -10.94 -3.76
CA GLU A 86 11.31 -10.60 -5.11
C GLU A 86 10.77 -11.59 -6.15
N SER A 87 10.87 -12.89 -5.89
CA SER A 87 10.30 -13.93 -6.75
C SER A 87 8.77 -13.84 -6.81
N ALA A 88 8.11 -13.58 -5.67
CA ALA A 88 6.66 -13.41 -5.61
C ALA A 88 6.19 -12.22 -6.48
N MET A 89 6.91 -11.10 -6.45
CA MET A 89 6.60 -9.92 -7.26
C MET A 89 6.88 -10.14 -8.75
N GLN A 90 7.96 -10.84 -9.11
CA GLN A 90 8.22 -11.24 -10.51
C GLN A 90 7.10 -12.13 -11.07
N ALA A 91 6.64 -13.12 -10.29
CA ALA A 91 5.49 -13.95 -10.66
C ALA A 91 4.19 -13.13 -10.75
N GLY A 92 4.01 -12.18 -9.83
CA GLY A 92 2.89 -11.23 -9.83
C GLY A 92 2.86 -10.34 -11.07
N GLN A 93 4.03 -9.86 -11.51
CA GLN A 93 4.19 -9.07 -12.73
C GLN A 93 3.79 -9.88 -13.96
N ALA A 94 4.34 -11.08 -14.14
CA ALA A 94 3.98 -11.95 -15.26
C ALA A 94 2.48 -12.29 -15.28
N LYS A 95 1.88 -12.50 -14.11
CA LYS A 95 0.44 -12.71 -13.95
C LYS A 95 -0.36 -11.46 -14.34
N ALA A 96 0.10 -10.26 -14.00
CA ALA A 96 -0.56 -9.00 -14.34
C ALA A 96 -0.50 -8.75 -15.85
N ASP A 97 0.66 -8.93 -16.47
CA ASP A 97 0.86 -8.77 -17.93
C ASP A 97 -0.03 -9.74 -18.72
N ALA A 98 -0.12 -11.01 -18.27
CA ALA A 98 -1.00 -12.00 -18.89
C ALA A 98 -2.50 -11.66 -18.71
N ARG A 99 -2.88 -11.06 -17.57
CA ARG A 99 -4.27 -10.70 -17.28
C ARG A 99 -4.72 -9.43 -18.00
N PHE A 100 -3.81 -8.47 -18.22
CA PHE A 100 -4.08 -7.18 -18.81
C PHE A 100 -3.12 -6.87 -19.99
N PRO A 101 -3.20 -7.64 -21.08
CA PRO A 101 -2.22 -7.57 -22.17
C PRO A 101 -2.34 -6.32 -23.05
N ASP A 102 -3.47 -5.61 -23.00
CA ASP A 102 -3.73 -4.41 -23.80
C ASP A 102 -3.61 -3.13 -22.95
N PRO A 103 -2.54 -2.33 -23.12
CA PRO A 103 -2.38 -1.07 -22.39
C PRO A 103 -3.52 -0.07 -22.64
N ALA A 104 -4.23 -0.15 -23.77
CA ALA A 104 -5.32 0.77 -24.10
C ALA A 104 -6.60 0.50 -23.29
N ALA A 105 -6.75 -0.70 -22.72
CA ALA A 105 -7.89 -1.05 -21.88
C ALA A 105 -7.97 -0.18 -20.61
N GLY A 106 -6.82 0.23 -20.05
CA GLY A 106 -6.75 1.08 -18.86
C GLY A 106 -7.39 2.46 -19.07
N PRO A 107 -6.90 3.28 -20.02
CA PRO A 107 -7.48 4.59 -20.33
C PRO A 107 -8.97 4.51 -20.70
N ALA A 108 -9.39 3.51 -21.48
CA ALA A 108 -10.78 3.31 -21.85
C ALA A 108 -11.67 3.03 -20.62
N ALA A 109 -11.24 2.12 -19.74
CA ALA A 109 -11.94 1.81 -18.50
C ALA A 109 -12.02 3.03 -17.56
N GLN A 110 -10.94 3.82 -17.46
CA GLN A 110 -10.91 5.04 -16.65
C GLN A 110 -11.88 6.11 -17.19
N ALA A 111 -11.90 6.33 -18.50
CA ALA A 111 -12.84 7.27 -19.12
C ALA A 111 -14.30 6.85 -18.87
N ALA A 112 -14.60 5.56 -19.05
CA ALA A 112 -15.93 5.01 -18.77
C ALA A 112 -16.31 5.14 -17.29
N TYR A 113 -15.37 4.88 -16.36
CA TYR A 113 -15.58 5.12 -14.93
C TYR A 113 -15.90 6.58 -14.64
N ARG A 114 -15.09 7.54 -15.13
CA ARG A 114 -15.31 8.98 -14.91
C ARG A 114 -16.66 9.44 -15.43
N GLN A 115 -17.10 8.95 -16.59
CA GLN A 115 -18.41 9.27 -17.14
C GLN A 115 -19.56 8.75 -16.24
N ARG A 116 -19.45 7.52 -15.71
CA ARG A 116 -20.43 6.97 -14.78
C ARG A 116 -20.43 7.71 -13.45
N PHE A 117 -19.26 8.04 -12.91
CA PHE A 117 -19.12 8.73 -11.63
C PHE A 117 -19.66 10.15 -11.69
N ARG A 118 -19.35 10.92 -12.75
CA ARG A 118 -19.93 12.25 -12.96
C ARG A 118 -21.45 12.21 -13.00
N ARG A 119 -22.01 11.27 -13.75
CA ARG A 119 -23.46 11.07 -13.81
C ARG A 119 -24.06 10.80 -12.42
N TYR A 120 -23.41 9.94 -11.63
CA TYR A 120 -23.83 9.69 -10.26
C TYR A 120 -23.80 10.96 -9.39
N LEU A 121 -22.75 11.78 -9.48
CA LEU A 121 -22.67 13.04 -8.75
C LEU A 121 -23.78 14.02 -9.16
N ASP A 122 -24.05 14.13 -10.46
CA ASP A 122 -25.10 14.98 -11.02
C ASP A 122 -26.50 14.50 -10.55
N GLU A 123 -26.75 13.19 -10.58
CA GLU A 123 -28.01 12.57 -10.13
C GLU A 123 -28.22 12.66 -8.62
N ALA A 124 -27.14 12.64 -7.84
CA ALA A 124 -27.16 12.72 -6.38
C ALA A 124 -27.14 14.15 -5.83
N ASP A 125 -27.08 15.18 -6.69
CA ASP A 125 -26.89 16.59 -6.30
C ASP A 125 -25.64 16.80 -5.42
N LEU A 126 -24.60 16.00 -5.66
CA LEU A 126 -23.30 16.06 -4.96
C LEU A 126 -22.26 16.82 -5.80
N GLY A 127 -22.70 17.77 -6.63
CA GLY A 127 -21.86 18.50 -7.56
C GLY A 127 -20.61 19.07 -6.87
N LEU A 128 -19.45 18.53 -7.24
CA LEU A 128 -18.16 19.12 -6.89
C LEU A 128 -17.99 20.35 -7.81
N GLU A 129 -18.09 21.56 -7.26
CA GLU A 129 -17.74 22.82 -7.96
C GLU A 129 -16.27 22.83 -8.42
#